data_AF-A0A821SHT0-F1
#
_entry.id   AF-A0A821SHT0-F1
#
_cell.length_a   1.000
_cell.length_b   1.000
_cell.length_c   1.000
_cell.angle_alpha   90.00
_cell.angle_beta   90.00
_cell.angle_gamma   90.00
#
_symmetry.space_group_name_H-M   'P 1'
#
loop_
_entity.id
_entity.type
_entity.pdbx_description
1 polymer ?
#
loop_
_entity_poly.entity_id
_entity_poly.type
_entity_poly.pdbx_seq_one_letter_code
_entity_poly.pdbx_strand_id
1 'polypeptide(L)'
;MWTHTPPLFRLVTDGQPPLRQCLHPEACSKDLTLPTYYASFHDLRKEYVRAYTLRAVTPRAQPPPPPPDHPTSLHDMLNYLGITPYAGENFYAAEVKDMAAIIQRIITDGFRLELPETIDLVLETGIW
;
A
#
# COMPACT_ATOMS: atom_id res chain seq x y z
N MET A 1 0.82 3.11 32.31
CA MET A 1 1.14 3.62 30.96
C MET A 1 1.73 2.46 30.17
N TRP A 2 0.92 1.74 29.40
CA TRP A 2 1.42 0.60 28.61
C TRP A 2 2.09 1.15 27.36
N THR A 3 3.42 1.13 27.31
CA THR A 3 4.16 1.40 26.08
C THR A 3 4.00 0.18 25.17
N HIS A 4 2.93 0.14 24.37
CA HIS A 4 2.88 -0.79 23.25
C HIS A 4 4.00 -0.38 22.28
N THR A 5 5.08 -1.14 22.27
CA THR A 5 6.10 -1.01 21.23
C THR A 5 5.41 -1.30 19.90
N PRO A 6 5.44 -0.37 18.93
CA PRO A 6 4.86 -0.63 17.62
C PRO A 6 5.55 -1.86 17.03
N PRO A 7 4.82 -2.72 16.30
CA PRO A 7 5.42 -3.90 15.70
C PRO A 7 6.58 -3.51 14.78
N LEU A 8 7.58 -4.39 14.69
CA LEU A 8 8.71 -4.25 13.76
C LEU A 8 8.32 -4.46 12.29
N PHE A 9 7.03 -4.56 12.00
CA PHE A 9 6.47 -4.74 10.67
C PHE A 9 5.32 -3.75 10.46
N ARG A 10 4.97 -3.53 9.19
CA ARG A 10 3.80 -2.78 8.80
C ARG A 10 3.09 -3.48 7.64
N LEU A 11 1.77 -3.40 7.63
CA LEU A 11 0.97 -3.92 6.54
C LEU A 11 1.13 -3.05 5.29
N VAL A 12 1.13 -3.68 4.13
CA VAL A 12 1.05 -3.01 2.83
C VAL A 12 -0.15 -3.58 2.10
N THR A 13 -1.00 -2.72 1.55
CA THR A 13 -2.21 -3.13 0.82
C THR A 13 -2.21 -2.53 -0.57
N ASP A 14 -2.88 -3.21 -1.51
CA ASP A 14 -3.21 -2.62 -2.80
C ASP A 14 -4.36 -1.62 -2.63
N GLY A 15 -4.01 -0.35 -2.43
CA GLY A 15 -4.98 0.69 -2.09
C GLY A 15 -5.51 0.59 -0.66
N GLN A 16 -6.44 1.49 -0.34
CA GLN A 16 -7.09 1.58 0.98
C GLN A 16 -8.21 0.53 1.28
N PRO A 17 -8.98 0.02 0.29
CA PRO A 17 -10.17 -0.81 0.57
C PRO A 17 -9.97 -2.02 1.49
N PRO A 18 -8.88 -2.83 1.36
CA PRO A 18 -8.75 -4.07 2.14
C PRO A 18 -8.86 -3.86 3.66
N LEU A 19 -8.31 -2.77 4.18
CA LEU A 19 -8.41 -2.46 5.61
C LEU A 19 -9.65 -1.60 5.91
N ARG A 20 -9.85 -0.50 5.18
CA ARG A 20 -10.92 0.48 5.52
C ARG A 20 -12.34 -0.03 5.24
N GLN A 21 -12.52 -0.76 4.15
CA GLN A 21 -13.85 -1.13 3.64
C GLN A 21 -14.16 -2.62 3.83
N CYS A 22 -13.15 -3.45 4.10
CA CYS A 22 -13.35 -4.87 4.35
C CYS A 22 -13.05 -5.23 5.81
N LEU A 23 -11.78 -5.19 6.24
CA LEU A 23 -11.40 -5.73 7.55
C LEU A 23 -12.04 -5.01 8.74
N HIS A 24 -11.97 -3.68 8.78
CA HIS A 24 -12.52 -2.90 9.91
C HIS A 24 -14.04 -3.03 10.04
N PRO A 25 -14.83 -2.87 8.95
CA PRO A 25 -16.27 -3.13 9.00
C PRO A 25 -16.62 -4.56 9.43
N GLU A 26 -15.90 -5.56 8.93
CA GLU A 26 -16.14 -6.97 9.25
C GLU A 26 -15.77 -7.32 10.70
N ALA A 27 -14.74 -6.69 11.26
CA ALA A 27 -14.41 -6.85 12.67
C ALA A 27 -15.47 -6.19 13.57
N CYS A 28 -15.92 -5.00 13.19
CA CYS A 28 -17.00 -4.28 13.87
C CYS A 28 -18.30 -5.09 13.88
N SER A 29 -18.72 -5.64 12.73
CA SER A 29 -19.95 -6.44 12.61
C SER A 29 -19.94 -7.73 13.44
N LYS A 30 -18.75 -8.19 13.84
CA LYS A 30 -18.53 -9.41 14.64
C LYS A 30 -18.09 -9.13 16.07
N ASP A 31 -18.16 -7.89 16.52
CA ASP A 31 -17.69 -7.46 17.85
C ASP A 31 -16.22 -7.87 18.13
N LEU A 32 -15.38 -7.89 17.10
CA LEU A 32 -13.96 -8.21 17.19
C LEU A 32 -13.14 -6.93 17.37
N THR A 33 -12.34 -6.89 18.44
CA THR A 33 -11.35 -5.82 18.61
C THR A 33 -10.11 -6.13 17.78
N LEU A 34 -9.82 -5.31 16.77
CA LEU A 34 -8.59 -5.44 16.00
C LEU A 34 -7.40 -4.86 16.78
N PRO A 35 -6.23 -5.53 16.74
CA PRO A 35 -4.97 -4.92 17.17
C PRO A 35 -4.69 -3.59 16.47
N THR A 36 -4.06 -2.65 17.18
CA THR A 36 -3.83 -1.28 16.70
C THR A 36 -3.00 -1.19 15.43
N TYR A 37 -2.18 -2.20 15.12
CA TYR A 37 -1.40 -2.23 13.89
C TYR A 37 -2.25 -2.40 12.61
N TYR A 38 -3.53 -2.78 12.71
CA TYR A 38 -4.46 -2.76 11.58
C TYR A 38 -4.98 -1.35 11.25
N ALA A 39 -4.71 -0.36 12.10
CA ALA A 39 -5.07 1.03 11.86
C ALA A 39 -3.95 1.85 11.20
N SER A 40 -2.79 1.26 10.91
CA SER A 40 -1.68 1.92 10.22
C SER A 40 -1.03 1.00 9.18
N PHE A 41 -1.04 1.41 7.92
CA PHE A 41 -0.60 0.59 6.79
C PHE A 41 -0.04 1.45 5.66
N HIS A 42 0.74 0.88 4.76
CA HIS A 42 1.11 1.55 3.52
C HIS A 42 0.12 1.21 2.40
N ASP A 43 -0.44 2.25 1.79
CA ASP A 43 -1.11 2.11 0.50
C ASP A 43 -0.04 2.03 -0.59
N LEU A 44 0.11 0.84 -1.21
CA LEU A 44 1.14 0.59 -2.21
C LEU A 44 1.02 1.53 -3.41
N ARG A 45 -0.20 1.90 -3.82
CA ARG A 45 -0.45 2.77 -4.98
C ARG A 45 0.07 4.17 -4.70
N LYS A 46 -0.21 4.71 -3.51
CA LYS A 46 0.30 6.04 -3.11
C LYS A 46 1.82 6.06 -2.97
N GLU A 47 2.38 5.02 -2.38
CA GLU A 47 3.83 4.90 -2.21
C GLU A 47 4.56 4.78 -3.55
N TYR A 48 4.01 4.03 -4.50
CA TYR A 48 4.48 3.98 -5.87
C TYR A 48 4.46 5.36 -6.53
N VAL A 49 3.32 6.07 -6.51
CA VAL A 49 3.21 7.41 -7.11
C VAL A 49 4.24 8.35 -6.50
N ARG A 50 4.38 8.35 -5.17
CA ARG A 50 5.37 9.18 -4.48
C ARG A 50 6.80 8.85 -4.92
N ALA A 51 7.19 7.59 -4.91
CA ALA A 51 8.54 7.16 -5.27
C ALA A 51 8.91 7.59 -6.69
N TYR A 52 8.03 7.35 -7.67
CA TYR A 52 8.35 7.61 -9.07
C TYR A 52 8.12 9.06 -9.49
N THR A 53 7.27 9.81 -8.79
CA THR A 53 7.23 11.28 -8.91
C THR A 53 8.52 11.91 -8.37
N LEU A 54 9.01 11.48 -7.20
CA LEU A 54 10.31 11.92 -6.66
C LEU A 54 11.46 11.60 -7.64
N ARG A 55 11.44 10.39 -8.24
CA ARG A 55 12.41 10.00 -9.25
C ARG A 55 12.38 10.91 -10.49
N ALA A 56 11.20 11.30 -10.95
CA ALA A 56 11.02 12.13 -12.14
C ALA A 56 11.47 13.58 -11.91
N VAL A 57 11.31 14.13 -10.70
CA VAL A 57 11.72 15.51 -10.37
C VAL A 57 13.17 15.63 -9.90
N THR A 58 13.85 14.51 -9.63
CA THR A 58 15.26 14.52 -9.24
C THR A 58 16.14 14.95 -10.43
N PRO A 59 17.03 15.95 -10.29
CA PRO A 59 17.86 16.44 -11.38
C PRO A 59 18.71 15.33 -12.00
N ARG A 60 18.41 14.97 -13.25
CA ARG A 60 19.14 14.01 -14.09
C ARG A 60 19.27 14.58 -15.49
N ALA A 61 20.30 14.17 -16.23
CA ALA A 61 20.53 14.62 -17.60
C ALA A 61 19.32 14.36 -18.52
N GLN A 62 18.60 13.25 -18.28
CA GLN A 62 17.30 12.93 -18.84
C GLN A 62 16.44 12.27 -17.74
N PRO A 63 15.48 12.98 -17.13
CA PRO A 63 14.60 12.38 -16.15
C PRO A 63 13.61 11.42 -16.84
N PRO A 64 13.26 10.30 -16.19
CA PRO A 64 12.18 9.43 -16.65
C PRO A 64 10.83 10.15 -16.58
N PRO A 65 9.83 9.76 -17.40
CA PRO A 65 8.49 10.33 -17.30
C PRO A 65 7.89 10.02 -15.91
N PRO A 66 7.07 10.92 -15.34
CA PRO A 66 6.39 10.64 -14.08
C PRO A 66 5.41 9.46 -14.23
N PRO A 67 5.08 8.76 -13.12
CA PRO A 67 4.02 7.75 -13.13
C PRO A 67 2.64 8.40 -13.34
N PRO A 68 1.62 7.63 -13.73
CA PRO A 68 0.23 8.10 -13.62
C PRO A 68 -0.12 8.46 -12.17
N ASP A 69 -0.84 9.56 -11.96
CA ASP A 69 -1.19 10.07 -10.63
C ASP A 69 -2.08 9.10 -9.81
N HIS A 70 -2.86 8.27 -10.51
CA HIS A 70 -3.85 7.38 -9.92
C HIS A 70 -3.84 6.00 -10.61
N PRO A 71 -2.87 5.12 -10.30
CA PRO A 71 -2.91 3.74 -10.80
C PRO A 71 -4.18 3.05 -10.27
N THR A 72 -4.94 2.42 -11.18
CA THR A 72 -6.21 1.77 -10.86
C THR A 72 -6.06 0.30 -10.50
N SER A 73 -4.91 -0.28 -10.85
CA SER A 73 -4.58 -1.69 -10.62
C SER A 73 -3.08 -1.90 -10.39
N LEU A 74 -2.70 -3.08 -9.87
CA LEU A 74 -1.30 -3.53 -9.87
C LEU A 74 -0.73 -3.58 -11.28
N HIS A 75 -1.54 -3.99 -12.26
CA HIS A 75 -1.12 -4.09 -13.66
C HIS A 75 -0.62 -2.76 -14.24
N ASP A 76 -1.28 -1.64 -13.92
CA ASP A 76 -0.84 -0.30 -14.34
C ASP A 76 0.58 0.01 -13.83
N MET A 77 0.84 -0.33 -12.56
CA MET A 77 2.16 -0.13 -11.94
C MET A 77 3.21 -1.08 -12.54
N LEU A 78 2.88 -2.36 -12.74
CA LEU A 78 3.77 -3.34 -13.36
C LEU A 78 4.18 -2.90 -14.78
N ASN A 79 3.21 -2.43 -15.58
CA ASN A 79 3.45 -1.95 -16.94
C ASN A 79 4.40 -0.76 -16.96
N TYR A 80 4.18 0.25 -16.11
CA TYR A 80 5.07 1.40 -16.02
C TYR A 80 6.49 1.00 -15.57
N LEU A 81 6.60 0.04 -14.66
CA LEU A 81 7.89 -0.44 -14.15
C LEU A 81 8.60 -1.44 -15.08
N GLY A 82 7.92 -1.90 -16.12
CA GLY A 82 8.41 -2.95 -17.02
C GLY A 82 8.60 -4.29 -16.32
N ILE A 83 7.74 -4.62 -15.35
CA ILE A 83 7.76 -5.87 -14.61
C ILE A 83 6.75 -6.84 -15.23
N THR A 84 7.17 -8.06 -15.53
CA THR A 84 6.25 -9.11 -16.00
C THR A 84 5.35 -9.58 -14.85
N PRO A 85 4.01 -9.57 -15.01
CA PRO A 85 3.09 -10.08 -14.00
C PRO A 85 3.33 -11.56 -13.69
N TYR A 86 3.07 -11.96 -12.45
CA TYR A 86 3.21 -13.35 -12.03
C TYR A 86 2.11 -14.23 -12.66
N ALA A 87 2.52 -15.19 -13.49
CA ALA A 87 1.62 -16.09 -14.21
C ALA A 87 1.24 -17.35 -13.40
N GLY A 88 0.76 -17.18 -12.17
CA GLY A 88 0.28 -18.29 -11.34
C GLY A 88 -1.23 -18.53 -11.46
N GLU A 89 -1.67 -19.76 -11.20
CA GLU A 89 -3.09 -20.13 -11.27
C GLU A 89 -3.94 -19.57 -10.11
N ASN A 90 -3.31 -19.34 -8.94
CA ASN A 90 -4.01 -18.78 -7.79
C ASN A 90 -3.97 -17.24 -7.84
N PHE A 91 -5.13 -16.65 -8.09
CA PHE A 91 -5.31 -15.19 -8.18
C PHE A 91 -4.74 -14.43 -6.97
N TYR A 92 -5.06 -14.85 -5.75
CA TYR A 92 -4.59 -14.15 -4.54
C TYR A 92 -3.08 -14.28 -4.37
N ALA A 93 -2.52 -15.44 -4.69
CA ALA A 93 -1.08 -15.63 -4.69
C ALA A 93 -0.41 -14.73 -5.74
N ALA A 94 -1.02 -14.59 -6.93
CA ALA A 94 -0.51 -13.74 -7.99
C ALA A 94 -0.49 -12.26 -7.58
N GLU A 95 -1.60 -11.73 -7.04
CA GLU A 95 -1.67 -10.36 -6.55
C GLU A 95 -0.59 -10.05 -5.50
N VAL A 96 -0.42 -10.95 -4.51
CA VAL A 96 0.61 -10.77 -3.47
C VAL A 96 2.03 -10.82 -4.06
N LYS A 97 2.27 -11.67 -5.06
CA LYS A 97 3.58 -11.74 -5.74
C LYS A 97 3.86 -10.48 -6.55
N ASP A 98 2.86 -9.93 -7.22
CA ASP A 98 2.98 -8.70 -7.99
C ASP A 98 3.21 -7.49 -7.07
N MET A 99 2.47 -7.39 -5.95
CA MET A 99 2.73 -6.40 -4.91
C MET A 99 4.17 -6.49 -4.41
N ALA A 100 4.65 -7.70 -4.11
CA ALA A 100 6.02 -7.90 -3.65
C ALA A 100 7.06 -7.48 -4.69
N ALA A 101 6.83 -7.75 -5.98
CA ALA A 101 7.72 -7.34 -7.06
C ALA A 101 7.79 -5.81 -7.18
N ILE A 102 6.64 -5.12 -7.06
CA ILE A 102 6.58 -3.64 -7.06
C ILE A 102 7.35 -3.07 -5.86
N ILE A 103 7.12 -3.60 -4.66
CA ILE A 103 7.84 -3.16 -3.43
C ILE A 103 9.35 -3.37 -3.58
N GLN A 104 9.77 -4.54 -4.06
CA GLN A 104 11.19 -4.83 -4.31
C GLN A 104 11.79 -3.85 -5.30
N ARG A 105 11.04 -3.49 -6.36
CA ARG A 105 11.51 -2.51 -7.34
C ARG A 105 11.63 -1.11 -6.74
N ILE A 106 10.65 -0.65 -5.96
CA ILE A 106 10.73 0.63 -5.22
C ILE A 106 12.00 0.70 -4.38
N ILE A 107 12.28 -0.37 -3.61
CA ILE A 107 13.47 -0.45 -2.75
C ILE A 107 14.77 -0.48 -3.58
N THR A 108 14.80 -1.27 -4.65
CA THR A 108 15.96 -1.39 -5.54
C THR A 108 16.29 -0.07 -6.23
N ASP A 109 15.27 0.71 -6.59
CA ASP A 109 15.42 2.03 -7.19
C ASP A 109 15.82 3.12 -6.15
N GLY A 110 16.00 2.74 -4.87
CA GLY A 110 16.53 3.59 -3.81
C GLY A 110 15.46 4.29 -2.96
N PHE A 111 14.19 3.94 -3.12
CA PHE A 111 13.09 4.52 -2.35
C PHE A 111 12.68 3.61 -1.19
N ARG A 112 11.93 4.15 -0.24
CA ARG A 112 11.36 3.40 0.90
C ARG A 112 9.87 3.68 0.99
N LEU A 113 9.09 2.78 1.55
CA LEU A 113 7.71 3.08 1.97
C LEU A 113 7.79 3.91 3.26
N GLU A 114 7.22 5.12 3.29
CA GLU A 114 7.48 6.09 4.36
C GLU A 114 6.22 6.78 4.89
N LEU A 115 5.18 6.91 4.07
CA LEU A 115 3.94 7.61 4.41
C LEU A 115 2.82 6.59 4.62
N PRO A 116 2.67 6.04 5.84
CA PRO A 116 1.55 5.18 6.15
C PRO A 116 0.25 5.98 6.16
N GLU A 117 -0.81 5.33 5.73
CA GLU A 117 -2.18 5.71 5.98
C GLU A 117 -2.57 5.35 7.42
N THR A 118 -3.41 6.19 8.03
CA THR A 118 -4.02 5.94 9.33
C THR A 118 -5.53 5.81 9.22
N ILE A 119 -6.10 4.85 9.93
CA ILE A 119 -7.55 4.69 10.06
C ILE A 119 -7.95 5.25 11.41
N ASP A 120 -8.63 6.38 11.40
CA ASP A 120 -9.16 6.99 12.61
C ASP A 120 -10.39 6.19 13.05
N LEU A 121 -10.23 5.43 14.13
CA LEU A 121 -11.27 4.59 14.73
C LEU A 121 -12.21 5.37 15.65
N VAL A 122 -12.07 6.70 15.70
CA VAL A 122 -12.96 7.55 16.50
C VAL A 122 -14.34 7.51 15.85
N LEU A 123 -15.23 6.73 16.45
CA LEU A 123 -16.66 6.78 16.21
C LEU A 123 -17.12 8.19 16.59
N GLU A 124 -17.35 9.07 15.63
CA GLU A 124 -18.42 10.05 15.83
C GLU A 124 -19.69 9.21 16.00
N THR A 125 -20.35 9.38 17.14
CA THR A 125 -21.60 8.69 17.47
C THR A 125 -22.65 9.05 16.42
N GLY A 126 -22.84 8.20 15.41
CA GLY A 126 -23.89 8.43 14.44
C GLY A 126 -23.73 7.68 13.13
N ILE A 127 -24.38 6.51 13.07
CA ILE A 127 -24.95 5.89 11.87
C ILE A 127 -23.93 5.19 10.94
N TRP A 128 -23.93 3.86 11.03
CA TRP A 128 -23.70 2.97 9.90
C TRP A 128 -25.06 2.49 9.38
#